data_AF-A0A7R9KAZ5-F1
#
_entry.id   AF-A0A7R9KAZ5-F1
#
_cell.length_a   1.000
_cell.length_b   1.000
_cell.length_c   1.000
_cell.angle_alpha   90.00
_cell.angle_beta   90.00
_cell.angle_gamma   90.00
#
_symmetry.space_group_name_H-M   'P 1'
#
loop_
_entity.id
_entity.type
_entity.pdbx_description
1 polymer ?
#
loop_
_entity_poly.entity_id
_entity_poly.type
_entity_poly.pdbx_seq_one_letter_code
_entity_poly.pdbx_strand_id
1 'polypeptide(L)'
;MNTKLVEVKHIADIVGEWGIISCAFSYNICQYLISRFLVGLGHSGLGRALELANGQVDRAEVTIRKALQMNGKSIDNLREQMRQLANNLQTTQKATKNEKSHSALDLLKTPNMRKYTLIIWYGWIVNALIYYGISFNMGDFGGNFYITFLLSGLMELPAQLLTPLFLRYIGRRKLYAIFMIITGASCVAVIAADQSSWLRVLLALIGKYGITSAWNVLSIHGSEIYPTVVRNTGLGVSSVVARVGSISAPFMTNL
;
A
#
# COMPACT_ATOMS: atom_id res chain seq x y z
N MET A 1 47.02 13.31 -0.42
CA MET A 1 46.45 13.56 0.93
C MET A 1 45.08 14.26 0.91
N ASN A 2 44.59 14.76 -0.23
CA ASN A 2 43.30 15.47 -0.32
C ASN A 2 42.07 14.58 -0.56
N THR A 3 42.20 13.36 -1.08
CA THR A 3 41.06 12.49 -1.41
C THR A 3 40.33 11.95 -0.18
N LYS A 4 41.06 11.58 0.88
CA LYS A 4 40.46 11.11 2.15
C LYS A 4 39.69 12.19 2.90
N LEU A 5 40.10 13.46 2.77
CA LEU A 5 39.42 14.59 3.41
C LEU A 5 38.09 14.93 2.71
N VAL A 6 37.99 14.71 1.39
CA VAL A 6 36.75 14.90 0.64
C VAL A 6 35.71 13.83 1.00
N GLU A 7 36.11 12.57 1.14
CA GLU A 7 35.22 11.48 1.58
C GLU A 7 34.68 11.72 3.00
N VAL A 8 35.54 12.14 3.95
CA VAL A 8 35.12 12.42 5.33
C VAL A 8 34.13 13.58 5.39
N LYS A 9 34.30 14.60 4.55
CA LYS A 9 33.37 15.73 4.46
C LYS A 9 32.02 15.31 3.89
N HIS A 10 32.01 14.46 2.86
CA HIS A 10 30.79 13.92 2.28
C HIS A 10 30.02 13.03 3.26
N ILE A 11 30.73 12.21 4.04
CA ILE A 11 30.15 11.38 5.10
C ILE A 11 29.57 12.26 6.22
N ALA A 12 30.26 13.34 6.60
CA ALA A 12 29.78 14.28 7.61
C ALA A 12 28.51 15.05 7.15
N ASP A 13 28.44 15.43 5.87
CA ASP A 13 27.25 16.07 5.29
C ASP A 13 26.07 15.10 5.22
N ILE A 14 26.32 13.84 4.85
CA ILE A 14 25.33 12.75 4.90
C ILE A 14 24.82 12.56 6.34
N VAL A 15 25.72 12.51 7.35
CA VAL A 15 25.41 12.42 8.79
C VAL A 15 24.58 13.61 9.29
N GLY A 16 24.81 14.82 8.76
CA GLY A 16 23.95 15.98 9.01
C GLY A 16 22.53 15.83 8.44
N GLU A 17 22.39 15.25 7.25
CA GLU A 17 21.10 15.01 6.60
C GLU A 17 20.29 13.86 7.23
N TRP A 18 20.94 12.88 7.87
CA TRP A 18 20.24 11.82 8.62
C TRP A 18 19.35 12.38 9.74
N GLY A 19 19.72 13.51 10.34
CA GLY A 19 18.89 14.22 11.30
C GLY A 19 17.61 14.77 10.66
N ILE A 20 17.71 15.32 9.45
CA ILE A 20 16.57 15.85 8.69
C ILE A 20 15.66 14.72 8.21
N ILE A 21 16.24 13.61 7.73
CA ILE A 21 15.50 12.40 7.32
C ILE A 21 14.78 11.78 8.53
N SER A 22 15.47 11.66 9.67
CA SER A 22 14.87 11.16 10.91
C SER A 22 13.74 12.07 11.39
N CYS A 23 13.93 13.39 11.32
CA CYS A 23 12.88 14.37 11.59
C CYS A 23 11.69 14.24 10.63
N ALA A 24 11.91 13.92 9.35
CA ALA A 24 10.82 13.68 8.40
C ALA A 24 10.05 12.39 8.73
N PHE A 25 10.73 11.32 9.16
CA PHE A 25 10.08 10.11 9.67
C PHE A 25 9.29 10.39 10.95
N SER A 26 9.90 11.09 11.91
CA SER A 26 9.23 11.54 13.14
C SER A 26 8.05 12.47 12.85
N TYR A 27 8.16 13.32 11.82
CA TYR A 27 7.07 14.19 11.37
C TYR A 27 5.92 13.39 10.79
N ASN A 28 6.16 12.33 10.00
CA ASN A 28 5.11 11.43 9.52
C ASN A 28 4.41 10.70 10.68
N ILE A 29 5.18 10.25 11.69
CA ILE A 29 4.64 9.62 12.90
C ILE A 29 3.81 10.64 13.70
N CYS A 30 4.32 11.86 13.89
CA CYS A 30 3.61 12.95 14.54
C CYS A 30 2.36 13.36 13.76
N GLN A 31 2.42 13.49 12.44
CA GLN A 31 1.26 13.77 11.59
C GLN A 31 0.24 12.63 11.66
N TYR A 32 0.69 11.37 11.73
CA TYR A 32 -0.20 10.23 11.97
C TYR A 32 -0.85 10.28 13.37
N LEU A 33 -0.10 10.63 14.40
CA LEU A 33 -0.61 10.77 15.77
C LEU A 33 -1.54 11.98 15.91
N ILE A 34 -1.21 13.11 15.29
CA ILE A 34 -2.00 14.33 15.25
C ILE A 34 -3.24 14.12 14.41
N SER A 35 -3.15 13.45 13.25
CA SER A 35 -4.34 13.08 12.48
C SER A 35 -5.18 12.07 13.24
N ARG A 36 -4.61 11.11 13.96
CA ARG A 36 -5.36 10.20 14.84
C ARG A 36 -5.98 10.92 16.04
N PHE A 37 -5.34 11.96 16.55
CA PHE A 37 -5.87 12.80 17.63
C PHE A 37 -6.98 13.72 17.12
N LEU A 38 -6.77 14.42 16.00
CA LEU A 38 -7.75 15.29 15.33
C LEU A 38 -8.93 14.52 14.73
N VAL A 39 -8.70 13.35 14.11
CA VAL A 39 -9.75 12.43 13.65
C VAL A 39 -10.37 11.70 14.84
N GLY A 40 -9.62 11.43 15.90
CA GLY A 40 -10.15 10.96 17.19
C GLY A 40 -11.08 11.98 17.85
N LEU A 41 -10.81 13.27 17.65
CA LEU A 41 -11.69 14.40 18.03
C LEU A 41 -12.86 14.57 17.03
N GLY A 42 -12.65 14.28 15.74
CA GLY A 42 -13.61 14.55 14.65
C GLY A 42 -14.56 13.41 14.28
N HIS A 43 -14.27 12.15 14.62
CA HIS A 43 -15.16 11.01 14.41
C HIS A 43 -15.10 10.04 15.59
N SER A 44 -15.87 10.40 16.60
CA SER A 44 -16.31 9.56 17.71
C SER A 44 -16.99 8.24 17.28
N GLY A 45 -17.16 7.93 15.98
CA GLY A 45 -17.79 6.70 15.48
C GLY A 45 -16.99 5.41 15.73
N LEU A 46 -15.66 5.44 15.63
CA LEU A 46 -14.84 4.22 15.75
C LEU A 46 -14.64 3.80 17.22
N GLY A 47 -14.50 4.78 18.13
CA GLY A 47 -14.54 4.56 19.57
C GLY A 47 -15.90 4.02 20.02
N ARG A 48 -17.01 4.61 19.52
CA ARG A 48 -18.37 4.10 19.77
C ARG A 48 -18.54 2.66 19.31
N ALA A 49 -18.12 2.34 18.08
CA ALA A 49 -18.20 0.99 17.55
C ALA A 49 -17.39 -0.02 18.38
N LEU A 50 -16.23 0.38 18.90
CA LEU A 50 -15.41 -0.44 19.80
C LEU A 50 -16.04 -0.61 21.19
N GLU A 51 -16.62 0.45 21.77
CA GLU A 51 -17.34 0.38 23.05
C GLU A 51 -18.58 -0.52 22.94
N LEU A 52 -19.35 -0.37 21.85
CA LEU A 52 -20.46 -1.25 21.47
C LEU A 52 -20.01 -2.70 21.27
N ALA A 53 -18.92 -2.91 20.54
CA ALA A 53 -18.35 -4.23 20.27
C ALA A 53 -17.84 -4.93 21.54
N ASN A 54 -17.27 -4.18 22.48
CA ASN A 54 -16.81 -4.68 23.78
C ASN A 54 -17.95 -4.82 24.81
N GLY A 55 -19.20 -4.55 24.43
CA GLY A 55 -20.37 -4.66 25.30
C GLY A 55 -20.50 -3.55 26.35
N GLN A 56 -19.71 -2.48 26.25
CA GLN A 56 -19.77 -1.31 27.14
C GLN A 56 -20.87 -0.34 26.68
N VAL A 57 -22.11 -0.82 26.68
CA VAL A 57 -23.28 -0.08 26.16
C VAL A 57 -23.49 1.25 26.88
N ASP A 58 -23.27 1.30 28.20
CA ASP A 58 -23.51 2.51 29.00
C ASP A 58 -22.49 3.63 28.68
N ARG A 59 -21.23 3.28 28.36
CA ARG A 59 -20.22 4.27 27.92
C ARG A 59 -20.51 4.79 26.51
N ALA A 60 -20.89 3.88 25.62
CA ALA A 60 -21.26 4.22 24.26
C ALA A 60 -22.50 5.14 24.22
N GLU A 61 -23.47 4.92 25.11
CA GLU A 61 -24.67 5.75 25.24
C GLU A 61 -24.32 7.21 25.61
N VAL A 62 -23.49 7.42 26.64
CA VAL A 62 -23.05 8.76 27.06
C VAL A 62 -22.33 9.50 25.92
N THR A 63 -21.45 8.81 25.21
CA THR A 63 -20.67 9.38 24.11
C THR A 63 -21.51 9.69 22.87
N ILE A 64 -22.52 8.86 22.57
CA ILE A 64 -23.44 9.09 21.44
C ILE A 64 -24.44 10.19 21.75
N ARG A 65 -24.97 10.23 22.98
CA ARG A 65 -25.90 11.28 23.42
C ARG A 65 -25.26 12.65 23.34
N LYS A 66 -23.98 12.78 23.72
CA LYS A 66 -23.19 14.01 23.54
C LYS A 66 -23.03 14.41 22.06
N ALA A 67 -22.78 13.47 21.15
CA ALA A 67 -22.73 13.80 19.72
C ALA A 67 -24.07 14.20 19.13
N LEU A 68 -25.14 13.52 19.55
CA LEU A 68 -26.49 13.83 19.10
C LEU A 68 -26.89 15.24 19.51
N GLN A 69 -26.52 15.67 20.72
CA GLN A 69 -26.65 17.05 21.18
C GLN A 69 -25.81 18.04 20.35
N MET A 70 -24.55 17.71 20.04
CA MET A 70 -23.70 18.57 19.20
C MET A 70 -24.19 18.69 17.75
N ASN A 71 -24.84 17.65 17.23
CA ASN A 71 -25.40 17.62 15.88
C ASN A 71 -26.87 18.07 15.80
N GLY A 72 -27.46 18.54 16.92
CA GLY A 72 -28.85 19.01 16.97
C GLY A 72 -29.91 17.95 16.64
N LYS A 73 -29.59 16.65 16.73
CA LYS A 73 -30.50 15.54 16.42
C LYS A 73 -30.88 14.80 17.70
N SER A 74 -32.18 14.57 17.90
CA SER A 74 -32.70 13.70 18.95
C SER A 74 -33.02 12.32 18.37
N ILE A 75 -32.61 11.25 19.04
CA ILE A 75 -33.05 9.88 18.74
C ILE A 75 -33.83 9.37 19.94
N ASP A 76 -35.13 9.14 19.73
CA ASP A 76 -35.97 8.47 20.72
C ASP A 76 -35.63 6.96 20.74
N ASN A 77 -35.64 6.36 21.94
CA ASN A 77 -35.23 4.96 22.16
C ASN A 77 -33.77 4.62 21.78
N LEU A 78 -32.85 5.58 21.91
CA LEU A 78 -31.42 5.40 21.64
C LEU A 78 -30.83 4.16 22.33
N ARG A 79 -31.20 3.92 23.60
CA ARG A 79 -30.68 2.80 24.39
C ARG A 79 -31.12 1.43 23.85
N GLU A 80 -32.35 1.33 23.36
CA GLU A 80 -32.90 0.11 22.78
C GLU A 80 -32.20 -0.23 21.46
N GLN A 81 -32.06 0.77 20.57
CA GLN A 81 -31.37 0.62 19.28
C GLN A 81 -29.89 0.26 19.46
N MET A 82 -29.24 0.86 20.45
CA MET A 82 -27.85 0.56 20.80
C MET A 82 -27.67 -0.86 21.34
N ARG A 83 -28.61 -1.35 22.16
CA ARG A 83 -28.61 -2.74 22.65
C ARG A 83 -28.85 -3.73 21.51
N GLN A 84 -29.78 -3.44 20.60
CA GLN A 84 -30.01 -4.26 19.41
C GLN A 84 -28.76 -4.31 18.52
N LEU A 85 -28.11 -3.16 18.28
CA LEU A 85 -26.87 -3.08 17.51
C LEU A 85 -25.71 -3.83 18.21
N ALA A 86 -25.56 -3.68 19.53
CA ALA A 86 -24.57 -4.40 20.32
C ALA A 86 -24.78 -5.91 20.23
N ASN A 87 -26.03 -6.38 20.38
CA ASN A 87 -26.38 -7.79 20.28
C ASN A 87 -26.11 -8.34 18.87
N ASN A 88 -26.45 -7.59 17.82
CA ASN A 88 -26.15 -7.97 16.44
C ASN A 88 -24.63 -8.06 16.22
N LEU A 89 -23.86 -7.06 16.65
CA LEU A 89 -22.39 -7.06 16.54
C LEU A 89 -21.74 -8.19 17.34
N GLN A 90 -22.20 -8.45 18.56
CA GLN A 90 -21.72 -9.55 19.38
C GLN A 90 -22.11 -10.92 18.81
N THR A 91 -23.29 -11.04 18.21
CA THR A 91 -23.73 -12.27 17.53
C THR A 91 -22.90 -12.51 16.29
N THR A 92 -22.65 -11.47 15.48
CA THR A 92 -21.72 -11.54 14.34
C THR A 92 -20.33 -11.91 14.82
N GLN A 93 -19.78 -11.25 15.85
CA GLN A 93 -18.46 -11.56 16.38
C GLN A 93 -18.35 -12.96 16.99
N LYS A 94 -19.38 -13.44 17.71
CA LYS A 94 -19.43 -14.80 18.25
C LYS A 94 -19.56 -15.83 17.12
N ALA A 95 -20.32 -15.53 16.07
CA ALA A 95 -20.33 -16.35 14.86
C ALA A 95 -18.94 -16.38 14.20
N THR A 96 -18.26 -15.24 14.09
CA THR A 96 -16.88 -15.15 13.56
C THR A 96 -15.83 -15.78 14.49
N LYS A 97 -16.08 -15.88 15.81
CA LYS A 97 -15.20 -16.55 16.79
C LYS A 97 -15.43 -18.05 16.86
N ASN A 98 -16.67 -18.50 16.65
CA ASN A 98 -17.04 -19.91 16.58
C ASN A 98 -16.71 -20.52 15.21
N GLU A 99 -16.70 -19.72 14.14
CA GLU A 99 -15.93 -20.04 12.95
C GLU A 99 -14.44 -19.98 13.31
N LYS A 100 -13.75 -21.10 13.13
CA LYS A 100 -12.31 -21.25 13.44
C LYS A 100 -11.55 -20.03 12.91
N SER A 101 -10.64 -19.46 13.71
CA SER A 101 -9.70 -18.43 13.27
C SER A 101 -9.17 -18.78 11.88
N HIS A 102 -9.66 -18.09 10.86
CA HIS A 102 -9.31 -18.39 9.48
C HIS A 102 -7.86 -17.94 9.28
N SER A 103 -6.96 -18.90 9.43
CA SER A 103 -5.53 -18.70 9.24
C SER A 103 -5.24 -18.46 7.76
N ALA A 104 -4.11 -17.81 7.47
CA ALA A 104 -3.59 -17.68 6.11
C ALA A 104 -3.55 -19.03 5.35
N LEU A 105 -3.38 -20.13 6.07
CA LEU A 105 -3.35 -21.49 5.54
C LEU A 105 -4.73 -21.98 5.06
N ASP A 106 -5.83 -21.40 5.55
CA ASP A 106 -7.18 -21.74 5.08
C ASP A 106 -7.45 -21.26 3.65
N LEU A 107 -6.77 -20.19 3.20
CA LEU A 107 -6.80 -19.74 1.81
C LEU A 107 -6.26 -20.81 0.84
N LEU A 108 -5.36 -21.66 1.33
CA LEU A 108 -4.75 -22.74 0.54
C LEU A 108 -5.53 -24.05 0.65
N LYS A 109 -6.53 -24.18 1.52
CA LYS A 109 -7.28 -25.43 1.68
C LYS A 109 -8.14 -25.75 0.46
N THR A 110 -8.86 -24.77 -0.08
CA THR A 110 -9.75 -24.98 -1.23
C THR A 110 -8.97 -24.86 -2.54
N PRO A 111 -9.07 -25.82 -3.48
CA PRO A 111 -8.24 -25.86 -4.69
C PRO A 111 -8.44 -24.64 -5.61
N ASN A 112 -9.65 -24.08 -5.68
CA ASN A 112 -9.92 -22.89 -6.47
C ASN A 112 -9.24 -21.65 -5.86
N MET A 113 -9.36 -21.45 -4.54
CA MET A 113 -8.71 -20.33 -3.83
C MET A 113 -7.19 -20.43 -3.84
N ARG A 114 -6.65 -21.65 -3.75
CA ARG A 114 -5.21 -21.90 -3.87
C ARG A 114 -4.66 -21.43 -5.21
N LYS A 115 -5.33 -21.78 -6.32
CA LYS A 115 -4.92 -21.34 -7.67
C LYS A 115 -4.86 -19.82 -7.77
N TYR A 116 -5.92 -19.11 -7.35
CA TYR A 116 -5.94 -17.65 -7.38
C TYR A 116 -4.88 -17.02 -6.46
N THR A 117 -4.71 -17.55 -5.25
CA THR A 117 -3.72 -17.07 -4.28
C THR A 117 -2.30 -17.21 -4.81
N LEU A 118 -1.96 -18.35 -5.41
CA LEU A 118 -0.64 -18.58 -6.03
C LEU A 118 -0.38 -17.63 -7.21
N ILE A 119 -1.38 -17.40 -8.05
CA ILE A 119 -1.26 -16.44 -9.18
C ILE A 119 -1.03 -15.02 -8.65
N ILE A 120 -1.76 -14.62 -7.61
CA ILE A 120 -1.60 -13.30 -6.98
C ILE A 120 -0.19 -13.20 -6.37
N TRP A 121 0.24 -14.17 -5.57
CA TRP A 121 1.58 -14.19 -4.96
C TRP A 121 2.70 -14.10 -6.00
N TYR A 122 2.61 -14.87 -7.09
CA TYR A 122 3.54 -14.76 -8.20
C TYR A 122 3.55 -13.35 -8.78
N GLY A 123 2.37 -12.77 -9.02
CA GLY A 123 2.24 -11.38 -9.46
C GLY A 123 2.93 -10.40 -8.52
N TRP A 124 2.76 -10.53 -7.20
CA TRP A 124 3.38 -9.66 -6.21
C TRP A 124 4.91 -9.77 -6.20
N ILE A 125 5.46 -10.98 -6.31
CA ILE A 125 6.92 -11.19 -6.41
C ILE A 125 7.46 -10.50 -7.65
N VAL A 126 6.87 -10.76 -8.82
CA VAL A 126 7.35 -10.21 -10.10
C VAL A 126 7.24 -8.68 -10.10
N ASN A 127 6.12 -8.13 -9.60
CA ASN A 127 5.97 -6.68 -9.53
C ASN A 127 6.99 -6.05 -8.58
N ALA A 128 7.28 -6.68 -7.43
CA ALA A 128 8.28 -6.19 -6.49
C ALA A 128 9.66 -6.21 -7.10
N LEU A 129 10.02 -7.32 -7.72
CA LEU A 129 11.31 -7.48 -8.37
C LEU A 129 11.56 -6.39 -9.42
N ILE A 130 10.59 -6.14 -10.31
CA ILE A 130 10.72 -5.14 -11.37
C ILE A 130 10.68 -3.72 -10.78
N TYR A 131 9.77 -3.43 -9.85
CA TYR A 131 9.65 -2.10 -9.26
C TYR A 131 10.95 -1.69 -8.55
N TYR A 132 11.50 -2.57 -7.71
CA TYR A 132 12.74 -2.30 -6.99
C TYR A 132 13.95 -2.38 -7.92
N GLY A 133 13.95 -3.28 -8.92
CA GLY A 133 15.00 -3.34 -9.94
C GLY A 133 15.14 -2.05 -10.74
N ILE A 134 14.04 -1.46 -11.20
CA ILE A 134 14.06 -0.15 -11.88
C ILE A 134 14.48 0.96 -10.91
N SER A 135 14.01 0.90 -9.66
CA SER A 135 14.34 1.93 -8.66
C SER A 135 15.82 1.93 -8.27
N PHE A 136 16.45 0.76 -8.18
CA PHE A 136 17.87 0.65 -7.83
C PHE A 136 18.80 1.04 -8.99
N ASN A 137 18.43 0.72 -10.23
CA ASN A 137 19.21 1.10 -11.42
C ASN A 137 18.88 2.51 -11.95
N MET A 138 18.12 3.30 -11.19
CA MET A 138 17.66 4.61 -11.66
C MET A 138 18.79 5.58 -11.97
N GLY A 139 19.95 5.40 -11.30
CA GLY A 139 21.17 6.15 -11.59
C GLY A 139 21.86 5.76 -12.88
N ASP A 140 21.64 4.54 -13.39
CA ASP A 140 22.33 4.00 -14.56
C ASP A 140 21.59 4.25 -15.88
N PHE A 141 20.35 4.78 -15.83
CA PHE A 141 19.56 5.09 -17.02
C PHE A 141 20.02 6.36 -17.78
N GLY A 142 20.97 7.11 -17.22
CA GLY A 142 21.57 8.29 -17.83
C GLY A 142 21.00 9.62 -17.32
N GLY A 143 21.76 10.70 -17.51
CA GLY A 143 21.43 12.04 -17.01
C GLY A 143 21.89 12.30 -15.57
N ASN A 144 21.36 13.37 -14.95
CA ASN A 144 21.63 13.67 -13.55
C ASN A 144 20.73 12.79 -12.65
N PHE A 145 21.34 11.96 -11.79
CA PHE A 145 20.66 11.08 -10.83
C PHE A 145 19.48 11.75 -10.12
N TYR A 146 19.67 12.98 -9.62
CA TYR A 146 18.66 13.71 -8.86
C TYR A 146 17.44 14.06 -9.71
N ILE A 147 17.64 14.40 -10.99
CA ILE A 147 16.56 14.75 -11.91
C ILE A 147 15.76 13.51 -12.29
N THR A 148 16.45 12.42 -12.67
CA THR A 148 15.80 11.15 -13.04
C THR A 148 15.02 10.57 -11.87
N PHE A 149 15.56 10.65 -10.64
CA PHE A 149 14.87 10.25 -9.43
C PHE A 149 13.64 11.10 -9.13
N LEU A 150 13.75 12.43 -9.24
CA LEU A 150 12.62 13.35 -9.06
C LEU A 150 11.50 13.09 -10.07
N LEU A 151 11.85 12.90 -11.34
CA LEU A 151 10.89 12.59 -12.41
C LEU A 151 10.20 11.25 -12.17
N SER A 152 10.93 10.24 -11.70
CA SER A 152 10.35 8.95 -11.31
C SER A 152 9.34 9.11 -10.18
N GLY A 153 9.68 9.83 -9.11
CA GLY A 153 8.76 10.10 -8.01
C GLY A 153 7.52 10.88 -8.47
N LEU A 154 7.72 11.87 -9.34
CA LEU A 154 6.62 12.64 -9.92
C LEU A 154 5.69 11.76 -10.78
N MET A 155 6.22 10.75 -11.47
CA MET A 155 5.45 9.80 -12.29
C MET A 155 4.64 8.78 -11.47
N GLU A 156 4.93 8.58 -10.19
CA GLU A 156 4.11 7.71 -9.33
C GLU A 156 2.73 8.31 -9.04
N LEU A 157 2.64 9.63 -8.90
CA LEU A 157 1.38 10.35 -8.65
C LEU A 157 0.34 10.16 -9.77
N PRO A 158 0.65 10.43 -11.06
CA PRO A 158 -0.31 10.20 -12.14
C PRO A 158 -0.62 8.70 -12.29
N ALA A 159 0.34 7.80 -12.04
CA ALA A 159 0.08 6.37 -12.07
C ALA A 159 -1.00 5.97 -11.05
N GLN A 160 -0.93 6.49 -9.82
CA GLN A 160 -1.91 6.22 -8.77
C GLN A 160 -3.29 6.84 -9.05
N LEU A 161 -3.35 8.01 -9.67
CA LEU A 161 -4.62 8.70 -9.96
C LEU A 161 -5.32 8.16 -11.21
N LEU A 162 -4.57 7.86 -12.27
CA LEU A 162 -5.13 7.45 -13.56
C LEU A 162 -5.48 5.96 -13.59
N THR A 163 -4.74 5.11 -12.88
CA THR A 163 -4.97 3.65 -12.89
C THR A 163 -6.39 3.27 -12.48
N PRO A 164 -6.98 3.79 -11.38
CA PRO A 164 -8.35 3.47 -10.99
C PRO A 164 -9.39 3.96 -12.02
N LEU A 165 -9.12 5.06 -12.72
CA LEU A 165 -10.00 5.56 -13.78
C LEU A 165 -10.00 4.60 -14.96
N PHE A 166 -8.82 4.20 -15.46
CA PHE A 166 -8.72 3.21 -16.54
C PHE A 166 -9.30 1.84 -16.17
N LEU A 167 -9.19 1.47 -14.89
CA LEU A 167 -9.74 0.21 -14.37
C LEU A 167 -11.25 0.11 -14.57
N ARG A 168 -11.97 1.25 -14.47
CA ARG A 168 -13.43 1.30 -14.65
C ARG A 168 -13.86 0.99 -16.08
N TYR A 169 -13.02 1.28 -17.09
CA TYR A 169 -13.39 1.14 -18.50
C TYR A 169 -12.87 -0.15 -19.16
N ILE A 170 -11.62 -0.56 -18.89
CA ILE A 170 -10.93 -1.61 -19.65
C ILE A 170 -11.07 -3.00 -18.99
N GLY A 171 -11.37 -3.02 -17.68
CA GLY A 171 -11.43 -4.23 -16.88
C GLY A 171 -10.06 -4.69 -16.36
N ARG A 172 -10.07 -5.39 -15.22
CA ARG A 172 -8.90 -5.59 -14.35
C ARG A 172 -7.80 -6.45 -14.97
N ARG A 173 -8.17 -7.62 -15.50
CA ARG A 173 -7.22 -8.59 -16.05
C ARG A 173 -6.53 -8.08 -17.31
N LYS A 174 -7.29 -7.43 -18.19
CA LYS A 174 -6.77 -6.83 -19.42
C LYS A 174 -5.84 -5.66 -19.11
N LEU A 175 -6.26 -4.77 -18.20
CA LEU A 175 -5.46 -3.61 -17.82
C LEU A 175 -4.12 -4.01 -17.18
N TYR A 176 -4.14 -5.01 -16.29
CA TYR A 176 -2.91 -5.55 -15.71
C TYR A 176 -1.96 -6.12 -16.78
N ALA A 177 -2.48 -6.89 -17.74
CA ALA A 177 -1.68 -7.44 -18.82
C ALA A 177 -1.07 -6.34 -19.71
N ILE A 178 -1.85 -5.31 -20.04
CA ILE A 178 -1.39 -4.16 -20.85
C ILE A 178 -0.21 -3.46 -20.14
N PHE A 179 -0.35 -3.14 -18.85
CA PHE A 179 0.74 -2.48 -18.12
C PHE A 179 1.99 -3.35 -17.97
N MET A 180 1.83 -4.67 -17.77
CA MET A 180 2.97 -5.58 -17.73
C MET A 180 3.69 -5.68 -19.08
N ILE A 181 2.95 -5.69 -20.20
CA ILE A 181 3.54 -5.68 -21.55
C ILE A 181 4.27 -4.37 -21.81
N ILE A 182 3.67 -3.22 -21.47
CA ILE A 182 4.30 -1.90 -21.60
C ILE A 182 5.60 -1.85 -20.78
N THR A 183 5.56 -2.34 -19.54
CA THR A 183 6.74 -2.39 -18.68
C THR A 183 7.83 -3.28 -19.27
N GLY A 184 7.49 -4.50 -19.69
CA GLY A 184 8.45 -5.43 -20.31
C GLY A 184 9.05 -4.87 -21.59
N ALA A 185 8.23 -4.32 -22.48
CA ALA A 185 8.68 -3.67 -23.71
C ALA A 185 9.61 -2.49 -23.42
N SER A 186 9.29 -1.66 -22.43
CA SER A 186 10.13 -0.53 -22.02
C SER A 186 11.49 -1.00 -21.47
N CYS A 187 11.53 -2.06 -20.65
CA CYS A 187 12.78 -2.61 -20.13
C CYS A 187 13.68 -3.13 -21.25
N VAL A 188 13.13 -3.83 -22.26
CA VAL A 188 13.90 -4.29 -23.42
C VAL A 188 14.38 -3.12 -24.26
N ALA A 189 13.53 -2.11 -24.47
CA ALA A 189 13.90 -0.91 -25.22
C ALA A 189 15.02 -0.10 -24.53
N VAL A 190 15.06 -0.08 -23.19
CA VAL A 190 16.13 0.57 -22.41
C VAL A 190 17.49 -0.09 -22.65
N ILE A 191 17.54 -1.41 -22.89
CA ILE A 191 18.77 -2.15 -23.20
C ILE A 191 19.27 -1.78 -24.60
N ALA A 192 18.36 -1.60 -25.56
CA ALA A 192 18.70 -1.24 -26.94
C ALA A 192 19.03 0.25 -27.12
N ALA A 193 18.73 1.11 -26.14
CA ALA A 193 18.95 2.54 -26.21
C ALA A 193 20.36 2.94 -25.74
N ASP A 194 20.95 3.92 -26.42
CA ASP A 194 22.27 4.45 -26.07
C ASP A 194 22.33 5.04 -24.66
N GLN A 195 23.47 4.83 -23.98
CA GLN A 195 23.64 5.17 -22.56
C GLN A 195 23.48 6.65 -22.23
N SER A 196 23.73 7.57 -23.17
CA SER A 196 23.66 9.02 -22.93
C SER A 196 22.40 9.69 -23.46
N SER A 197 21.45 8.92 -24.03
CA SER A 197 20.26 9.49 -24.65
C SER A 197 19.14 9.75 -23.64
N TRP A 198 18.52 10.93 -23.72
CA TRP A 198 17.27 11.24 -23.01
C TRP A 198 16.15 10.22 -23.29
N LEU A 199 16.21 9.54 -24.44
CA LEU A 199 15.30 8.48 -24.80
C LEU A 199 15.32 7.33 -23.79
N ARG A 200 16.49 6.98 -23.25
CA ARG A 200 16.67 5.91 -22.26
C ARG A 200 15.98 6.26 -20.94
N VAL A 201 16.10 7.53 -20.52
CA VAL A 201 15.40 8.07 -19.34
C VAL A 201 13.89 8.03 -19.55
N LEU A 202 13.40 8.47 -20.72
CA LEU A 202 11.96 8.45 -21.02
C LEU A 202 11.39 7.02 -21.00
N LEU A 203 12.11 6.06 -21.59
CA LEU A 203 11.71 4.65 -21.58
C LEU A 203 11.69 4.08 -20.15
N ALA A 204 12.68 4.42 -19.32
CA ALA A 204 12.71 4.02 -17.91
C ALA A 204 11.52 4.61 -17.12
N LEU A 205 11.15 5.87 -17.39
CA LEU A 205 9.98 6.52 -16.77
C LEU A 205 8.66 5.86 -17.20
N ILE A 206 8.53 5.47 -18.48
CA ILE A 206 7.37 4.71 -18.98
C ILE A 206 7.28 3.35 -18.28
N GLY A 207 8.40 2.65 -18.11
CA GLY A 207 8.47 1.40 -17.35
C GLY A 207 8.09 1.59 -15.89
N LYS A 208 8.58 2.65 -15.25
CA LYS A 208 8.25 3.01 -13.87
C LYS A 208 6.76 3.33 -13.68
N TYR A 209 6.16 4.04 -14.63
CA TYR A 209 4.72 4.29 -14.65
C TYR A 209 3.92 2.99 -14.82
N GLY A 210 4.33 2.14 -15.76
CA GLY A 210 3.70 0.85 -16.04
C GLY A 210 3.69 -0.07 -14.82
N ILE A 211 4.84 -0.23 -14.16
CA ILE A 211 4.95 -1.13 -13.00
C ILE A 211 4.17 -0.61 -11.79
N THR A 212 4.17 0.70 -11.55
CA THR A 212 3.40 1.32 -10.47
C THR A 212 1.90 1.15 -10.70
N SER A 213 1.46 1.30 -11.95
CA SER A 213 0.07 1.06 -12.35
C SER A 213 -0.31 -0.42 -12.19
N ALA A 214 0.55 -1.34 -12.61
CA ALA A 214 0.34 -2.79 -12.46
C ALA A 214 0.20 -3.20 -10.98
N TRP A 215 1.04 -2.63 -10.09
CA TRP A 215 0.96 -2.84 -8.64
C TRP A 215 -0.40 -2.40 -8.06
N ASN A 216 -0.89 -1.24 -8.48
CA ASN A 216 -2.19 -0.73 -8.06
C ASN A 216 -3.33 -1.63 -8.53
N VAL A 217 -3.32 -2.06 -9.80
CA VAL A 217 -4.34 -2.98 -10.33
C VAL A 217 -4.32 -4.31 -9.57
N LEU A 218 -3.12 -4.86 -9.30
CA LEU A 218 -2.97 -6.12 -8.58
C LEU A 218 -3.47 -6.00 -7.13
N SER A 219 -3.20 -4.88 -6.47
CA SER A 219 -3.68 -4.61 -5.11
C SER A 219 -5.21 -4.60 -5.05
N ILE A 220 -5.85 -3.90 -5.99
CA ILE A 220 -7.32 -3.85 -6.06
C ILE A 220 -7.88 -5.24 -6.42
N HIS A 221 -7.29 -5.92 -7.42
CA HIS A 221 -7.74 -7.24 -7.84
C HIS A 221 -7.60 -8.30 -6.73
N GLY A 222 -6.51 -8.25 -5.97
CA GLY A 222 -6.31 -9.09 -4.80
C GLY A 222 -7.39 -8.85 -3.74
N SER A 223 -7.72 -7.59 -3.47
CA SER A 223 -8.78 -7.27 -2.51
C SER A 223 -10.13 -7.85 -2.94
N GLU A 224 -10.44 -7.92 -4.23
CA GLU A 224 -11.75 -8.40 -4.69
C GLU A 224 -11.87 -9.91 -4.75
N ILE A 225 -10.76 -10.60 -5.03
CA ILE A 225 -10.74 -12.07 -5.04
C ILE A 225 -10.83 -12.63 -3.63
N TYR A 226 -10.19 -11.98 -2.65
CA TYR A 226 -10.22 -12.50 -1.29
C TYR A 226 -11.56 -12.21 -0.58
N PRO A 227 -12.22 -13.23 0.02
CA PRO A 227 -13.44 -13.03 0.79
C PRO A 227 -13.20 -12.11 1.99
N THR A 228 -14.21 -11.32 2.36
CA THR A 228 -14.10 -10.27 3.39
C THR A 228 -13.51 -10.75 4.72
N VAL A 229 -13.81 -11.99 5.13
CA VAL A 229 -13.28 -12.61 6.35
C VAL A 229 -11.78 -12.88 6.35
N VAL A 230 -11.17 -13.11 5.17
CA VAL A 230 -9.74 -13.45 5.03
C VAL A 230 -8.96 -12.46 4.16
N ARG A 231 -9.61 -11.42 3.67
CA ARG A 231 -9.03 -10.40 2.78
C ARG A 231 -7.80 -9.74 3.38
N ASN A 232 -7.90 -9.29 4.64
CA ASN A 232 -6.78 -8.62 5.31
C ASN A 232 -5.60 -9.58 5.51
N THR A 233 -5.87 -10.82 5.90
CA THR A 233 -4.85 -11.87 6.07
C THR A 233 -4.19 -12.21 4.73
N GLY A 234 -4.97 -12.39 3.65
CA GLY A 234 -4.48 -12.72 2.32
C GLY A 234 -3.63 -11.61 1.70
N LEU A 235 -4.03 -10.35 1.85
CA LEU A 235 -3.24 -9.19 1.42
C LEU A 235 -1.97 -9.03 2.27
N GLY A 236 -2.04 -9.27 3.58
CA GLY A 236 -0.88 -9.26 4.47
C GLY A 236 0.17 -10.29 4.07
N VAL A 237 -0.24 -11.54 3.85
CA VAL A 237 0.67 -12.61 3.39
C VAL A 237 1.23 -12.31 2.00
N SER A 238 0.40 -11.80 1.09
CA SER A 238 0.87 -11.38 -0.23
C SER A 238 1.95 -10.30 -0.14
N SER A 239 1.84 -9.39 0.83
CA SER A 239 2.85 -8.36 1.09
C SER A 239 4.17 -8.95 1.61
N VAL A 240 4.12 -9.96 2.49
CA VAL A 240 5.32 -10.69 2.95
C VAL A 240 5.99 -11.40 1.77
N VAL A 241 5.20 -12.05 0.92
CA VAL A 241 5.70 -12.73 -0.28
C VAL A 241 6.31 -11.73 -1.28
N ALA A 242 5.73 -10.54 -1.42
CA ALA A 242 6.32 -9.44 -2.20
C ALA A 242 7.71 -9.02 -1.68
N ARG A 243 7.95 -9.12 -0.36
CA ARG A 243 9.27 -8.78 0.22
C ARG A 243 10.38 -9.70 -0.25
N VAL A 244 10.07 -10.97 -0.52
CA VAL A 244 11.03 -11.90 -1.12
C VAL A 244 11.52 -11.33 -2.47
N GLY A 245 10.60 -10.84 -3.31
CA GLY A 245 10.97 -10.18 -4.57
C GLY A 245 11.81 -8.92 -4.38
N SER A 246 11.50 -8.11 -3.36
CA SER A 246 12.30 -6.90 -3.06
C SER A 246 13.72 -7.20 -2.57
N ILE A 247 13.88 -8.27 -1.80
CA ILE A 247 15.20 -8.71 -1.30
C ILE A 247 16.02 -9.28 -2.45
N SER A 248 15.40 -9.99 -3.40
CA SER A 248 16.09 -10.54 -4.56
C SER A 248 16.50 -9.48 -5.60
N ALA A 249 15.79 -8.36 -5.67
CA ALA A 249 16.02 -7.30 -6.67
C ALA A 249 17.49 -6.82 -6.77
N PRO A 250 18.17 -6.40 -5.68
CA PRO A 250 19.54 -5.92 -5.77
C PRO A 250 20.54 -7.02 -6.16
N PHE A 251 20.23 -8.30 -5.95
CA PHE A 251 21.13 -9.38 -6.39
C PHE A 251 21.11 -9.55 -7.91
N MET A 252 19.99 -9.26 -8.56
CA MET A 252 19.86 -9.38 -10.02
C MET A 252 20.51 -8.22 -10.77
N THR A 253 20.70 -7.07 -10.13
CA THR A 253 21.34 -5.91 -10.73
C THR A 253 22.86 -5.98 -10.65
N ASN A 254 23.40 -6.80 -9.74
CA ASN A 254 24.83 -7.01 -9.53
C ASN A 254 25.39 -8.26 -10.25
N LEU A 255 24.58 -8.94 -11.06
CA LEU A 255 24.96 -10.09 -11.90
C LEU A 255 25.19 -9.64 -13.34
#